data_AF-A0A2E6LPY0-F1
#
_entry.id   AF-A0A2E6LPY0-F1
#
_cell.length_a   1.000
_cell.length_b   1.000
_cell.length_c   1.000
_cell.angle_alpha   90.00
_cell.angle_beta   90.00
_cell.angle_gamma   90.00
#
_symmetry.space_group_name_H-M   'P 1'
#
loop_
_entity.id
_entity.type
_entity.pdbx_description
1 polymer ?
#
loop_
_entity_poly.entity_id
_entity_poly.type
_entity_poly.pdbx_seq_one_letter_code
_entity_poly.pdbx_strand_id
1 'polypeptide(L)'
;MTDPIIESFEVAAERAGDITDAVYRRYYDRSPEAQRLMQHVDQHMQGRMMNEVLGLLMTPEADLPDHYLEFETRNHAAYGVDPGLYRPLFESVRDEIRAAVGGDWTPDLDAAWASRVDALDARFRDVAPKPALLAGRG
;
A
#
# COMPACT_ATOMS: atom_id res chain seq x y z
N MET A 1 -17.33 -14.79 -10.64
CA MET A 1 -15.86 -14.74 -10.69
C MET A 1 -15.41 -14.05 -9.42
N THR A 2 -14.49 -14.66 -8.69
CA THR A 2 -13.80 -14.04 -7.56
C THR A 2 -12.87 -12.93 -8.07
N ASP A 3 -12.67 -11.86 -7.30
CA ASP A 3 -11.71 -10.79 -7.65
C ASP A 3 -10.30 -11.40 -7.77
N PRO A 4 -9.59 -11.22 -8.92
CA PRO A 4 -8.23 -11.74 -9.10
C PRO A 4 -7.24 -11.30 -8.00
N ILE A 5 -7.47 -10.14 -7.38
CA ILE A 5 -6.66 -9.69 -6.24
C ILE A 5 -6.84 -10.62 -5.05
N ILE A 6 -8.08 -10.96 -4.70
CA ILE A 6 -8.41 -11.86 -3.59
C ILE A 6 -7.83 -13.26 -3.84
N GLU A 7 -8.01 -13.80 -5.05
CA GLU A 7 -7.47 -15.11 -5.43
C GLU A 7 -5.94 -15.15 -5.27
N SER A 8 -5.24 -14.10 -5.68
CA SER A 8 -3.78 -14.04 -5.52
C SER A 8 -3.34 -13.97 -4.06
N PHE A 9 -4.13 -13.34 -3.18
CA PHE A 9 -3.88 -13.34 -1.73
C PHE A 9 -4.10 -14.72 -1.11
N GLU A 10 -5.14 -15.44 -1.51
CA GLU A 10 -5.39 -16.81 -1.05
C GLU A 10 -4.22 -17.73 -1.40
N VAL A 11 -3.75 -17.69 -2.64
CA VAL A 11 -2.58 -18.45 -3.10
C VAL A 11 -1.31 -18.06 -2.32
N ALA A 12 -1.08 -16.78 -2.10
CA ALA A 12 0.08 -16.32 -1.36
C ALA A 12 0.05 -16.76 0.11
N ALA A 13 -1.13 -16.73 0.76
CA ALA A 13 -1.30 -17.19 2.13
C ALA A 13 -0.98 -18.69 2.27
N GLU A 14 -1.39 -19.52 1.31
CA GLU A 14 -1.08 -20.95 1.29
C GLU A 14 0.41 -21.25 1.08
N ARG A 15 1.10 -20.45 0.26
CA ARG A 15 2.47 -20.75 -0.20
C ARG A 15 3.57 -20.07 0.61
N ALA A 16 3.33 -18.85 1.07
CA ALA A 16 4.34 -18.02 1.74
C ALA A 16 4.00 -17.71 3.20
N GLY A 17 2.73 -17.82 3.60
CA GLY A 17 2.29 -17.42 4.94
C GLY A 17 2.37 -15.91 5.14
N ASP A 18 2.98 -15.47 6.24
CA ASP A 18 3.13 -14.04 6.54
C ASP A 18 4.24 -13.41 5.70
N ILE A 19 3.86 -12.44 4.87
CA ILE A 19 4.76 -11.70 3.97
C ILE A 19 5.22 -10.35 4.54
N THR A 20 4.78 -9.96 5.74
CA THR A 20 4.96 -8.61 6.29
C THR A 20 6.43 -8.15 6.29
N ASP A 21 7.34 -8.96 6.84
CA ASP A 21 8.77 -8.62 6.90
C ASP A 21 9.39 -8.47 5.51
N ALA A 22 8.99 -9.33 4.57
CA ALA A 22 9.49 -9.30 3.20
C ALA A 22 9.00 -8.05 2.44
N VAL A 23 7.73 -7.67 2.64
CA VAL A 23 7.15 -6.44 2.08
C VAL A 23 7.88 -5.20 2.59
N TYR A 24 8.10 -5.07 3.90
CA TYR A 24 8.80 -3.91 4.45
C TYR A 24 10.24 -3.84 3.96
N ARG A 25 10.96 -4.96 3.90
CA ARG A 25 12.32 -5.00 3.33
C ARG A 25 12.33 -4.46 1.90
N ARG A 26 11.44 -4.96 1.04
CA ARG A 26 11.33 -4.51 -0.36
C ARG A 26 10.93 -3.04 -0.45
N TYR A 27 10.03 -2.59 0.42
CA TYR A 27 9.59 -1.20 0.47
C TYR A 27 10.74 -0.25 0.84
N TYR A 28 11.57 -0.63 1.83
CA TYR A 28 12.73 0.15 2.23
C TYR A 28 13.84 0.19 1.16
N ASP A 29 14.03 -0.91 0.43
CA ASP A 29 14.96 -0.96 -0.70
C ASP A 29 14.55 0.01 -1.83
N ARG A 30 13.23 0.21 -2.02
CA ARG A 30 12.68 1.17 -2.99
C ARG A 30 12.71 2.60 -2.51
N SER A 31 12.43 2.78 -1.23
CA SER A 31 12.23 4.08 -0.61
C SER A 31 13.01 4.18 0.70
N PRO A 32 14.32 4.52 0.65
CA PRO A 32 15.12 4.73 1.87
C PRO A 32 14.55 5.83 2.78
N GLU A 33 13.74 6.74 2.22
CA GLU A 33 12.96 7.71 2.99
C GLU A 33 11.93 7.07 3.91
N ALA A 34 11.20 6.07 3.41
CA ALA A 34 10.25 5.32 4.22
C ALA A 34 10.94 4.60 5.38
N GLN A 35 12.14 4.06 5.15
CA GLN A 35 12.94 3.44 6.22
C GLN A 35 13.26 4.44 7.34
N ARG A 36 13.61 5.70 7.00
CA ARG A 36 13.87 6.74 8.00
C ARG A 36 12.61 7.09 8.80
N LEU A 37 11.46 7.23 8.15
CA LEU A 37 10.18 7.51 8.83
C LEU A 37 9.77 6.37 9.76
N MET A 38 10.04 5.13 9.36
CA MET A 38 9.62 3.92 10.06
C MET A 38 10.60 3.42 11.11
N GLN A 39 11.76 4.07 11.28
CA GLN A 39 12.87 3.58 12.12
C GLN A 39 12.52 3.38 13.61
N HIS A 40 11.49 4.07 14.11
CA HIS A 40 11.02 3.97 15.49
C HIS A 40 9.69 3.23 15.63
N VAL A 41 9.16 2.71 14.53
CA VAL A 41 7.93 1.95 14.54
C VAL A 41 8.26 0.50 14.87
N ASP A 42 7.68 -0.01 15.96
CA ASP A 42 7.88 -1.39 16.38
C ASP A 42 7.19 -2.39 15.42
N GLN A 43 7.62 -3.65 15.50
CA GLN A 43 7.11 -4.73 14.64
C GLN A 43 5.60 -4.97 14.82
N HIS A 44 5.07 -4.77 16.03
CA HIS A 44 3.64 -4.95 16.28
C HIS A 44 2.82 -3.86 15.56
N MET A 45 3.26 -2.60 15.60
CA MET A 45 2.66 -1.52 14.84
C MET A 45 2.81 -1.75 13.32
N GLN A 46 3.97 -2.21 12.86
CA GLN A 46 4.18 -2.58 11.45
C GLN A 46 3.19 -3.64 10.98
N GLY A 47 2.95 -4.68 11.79
CA GLY A 47 1.95 -5.71 11.50
C GLY A 47 0.53 -5.15 11.44
N ARG A 48 0.16 -4.23 12.34
CA ARG A 48 -1.15 -3.55 12.29
C ARG A 48 -1.32 -2.73 11.02
N MET A 49 -0.31 -1.91 10.67
CA MET A 49 -0.35 -1.14 9.42
C MET A 49 -0.41 -2.05 8.19
N MET A 50 0.31 -3.17 8.20
CA MET A 50 0.26 -4.13 7.10
C MET A 50 -1.14 -4.72 6.96
N ASN A 51 -1.80 -5.11 8.05
CA ASN A 51 -3.18 -5.61 8.00
C ASN A 51 -4.15 -4.60 7.36
N GLU A 52 -4.03 -3.31 7.70
CA GLU A 52 -4.83 -2.25 7.06
C GLU A 52 -4.52 -2.13 5.56
N VAL A 53 -3.24 -2.19 5.17
CA VAL A 53 -2.81 -2.16 3.76
C VAL A 53 -3.34 -3.35 2.97
N LEU A 54 -3.30 -4.56 3.55
CA LEU A 54 -3.85 -5.76 2.92
C LEU A 54 -5.37 -5.64 2.77
N GLY A 55 -6.07 -5.19 3.82
CA GLY A 55 -7.51 -4.93 3.79
C GLY A 55 -7.89 -3.93 2.71
N LEU A 56 -7.15 -2.83 2.62
CA LEU A 56 -7.31 -1.80 1.59
C LEU A 56 -7.13 -2.38 0.17
N LEU A 57 -6.08 -3.17 -0.05
CA LEU A 57 -5.82 -3.78 -1.36
C LEU A 57 -6.88 -4.82 -1.73
N MET A 58 -7.48 -5.50 -0.76
CA MET A 58 -8.56 -6.47 -0.97
C MET A 58 -9.95 -5.81 -1.12
N THR A 59 -10.10 -4.55 -0.72
CA THR A 59 -11.39 -3.84 -0.79
C THR A 59 -11.65 -3.36 -2.22
N PRO A 60 -12.81 -3.69 -2.83
CA PRO A 60 -13.21 -3.12 -4.11
C PRO A 60 -13.27 -1.59 -4.04
N GLU A 61 -12.88 -0.92 -5.11
CA GLU A 61 -12.81 0.55 -5.11
C GLU A 61 -14.14 1.23 -4.76
N ALA A 62 -15.26 0.65 -5.23
CA ALA A 62 -16.61 1.13 -4.97
C ALA A 62 -17.01 1.10 -3.48
N ASP A 63 -16.35 0.24 -2.69
CA ASP A 63 -16.64 0.04 -1.27
C ASP A 63 -15.69 0.82 -0.35
N LEU A 64 -14.68 1.48 -0.91
CA LEU A 64 -13.69 2.24 -0.16
C LEU A 64 -14.12 3.71 -0.04
N PRO A 65 -14.46 4.20 1.17
CA PRO A 65 -14.96 5.56 1.32
C PRO A 65 -13.84 6.62 1.39
N ASP A 66 -14.03 7.77 0.72
CA ASP A 66 -13.04 8.85 0.70
C ASP A 66 -12.68 9.36 2.11
N HIS A 67 -13.65 9.44 3.04
CA HIS A 67 -13.40 9.94 4.38
C HIS A 67 -12.41 9.09 5.18
N TYR A 68 -12.31 7.78 4.90
CA TYR A 68 -11.30 6.91 5.49
C TYR A 68 -9.92 7.27 4.95
N LEU A 69 -9.78 7.42 3.64
CA LEU A 69 -8.52 7.81 3.02
C LEU A 69 -8.06 9.20 3.45
N GLU A 70 -8.97 10.17 3.53
CA GLU A 70 -8.69 11.51 4.06
C GLU A 70 -8.21 11.47 5.52
N PHE A 71 -8.78 10.57 6.32
CA PHE A 71 -8.35 10.39 7.71
C PHE A 71 -6.93 9.83 7.76
N GLU A 72 -6.65 8.75 7.03
CA GLU A 72 -5.33 8.12 6.98
C GLU A 72 -4.26 9.06 6.43
N THR A 73 -4.51 9.75 5.31
CA THR A 73 -3.54 10.69 4.74
C THR A 73 -3.23 11.84 5.69
N ARG A 74 -4.23 12.37 6.39
CA ARG A 74 -4.03 13.43 7.40
C ARG A 74 -3.24 12.93 8.60
N ASN A 75 -3.56 11.73 9.09
CA ASN A 75 -2.85 11.11 10.21
C ASN A 75 -1.37 10.89 9.86
N HIS A 76 -1.09 10.30 8.69
CA HIS A 76 0.27 10.06 8.21
C HIS A 76 1.05 11.34 7.89
N ALA A 77 0.38 12.38 7.37
CA ALA A 77 1.02 13.67 7.12
C ALA A 77 1.55 14.32 8.43
N ALA A 78 0.89 14.08 9.57
CA ALA A 78 1.37 14.56 10.88
C ALA A 78 2.73 13.94 11.27
N TYR A 79 3.09 12.79 10.70
CA TYR A 79 4.38 12.12 10.86
C TYR A 79 5.35 12.38 9.71
N GLY A 80 5.01 13.26 8.77
CA GLY A 80 5.87 13.63 7.64
C GLY A 80 5.85 12.64 6.46
N VAL A 81 4.84 11.77 6.38
CA VAL A 81 4.68 10.85 5.24
C VAL A 81 4.22 11.63 4.01
N ASP A 82 5.01 11.57 2.94
CA ASP A 82 4.64 12.08 1.62
C ASP A 82 3.70 11.11 0.87
N PRO A 83 2.66 11.59 0.16
CA PRO A 83 1.77 10.72 -0.62
C PRO A 83 2.49 9.87 -1.68
N GLY A 84 3.65 10.29 -2.16
CA GLY A 84 4.50 9.52 -3.06
C GLY A 84 5.03 8.22 -2.46
N LEU A 85 4.95 8.03 -1.14
CA LEU A 85 5.42 6.82 -0.46
C LEU A 85 4.39 5.67 -0.47
N TYR A 86 3.11 5.92 -0.78
CA TYR A 86 2.09 4.86 -0.80
C TYR A 86 2.25 3.89 -1.99
N ARG A 87 2.53 4.40 -3.20
CA ARG A 87 2.74 3.53 -4.37
C ARG A 87 3.88 2.51 -4.18
N PRO A 88 5.08 2.90 -3.73
CA PRO A 88 6.15 1.92 -3.46
C PRO A 88 5.78 0.87 -2.42
N LEU A 89 4.92 1.20 -1.45
CA LEU A 89 4.39 0.23 -0.48
C LEU A 89 3.44 -0.77 -1.16
N PHE A 90 2.45 -0.30 -1.93
CA PHE A 90 1.51 -1.17 -2.64
C PHE A 90 2.22 -2.07 -3.67
N GLU A 91 3.19 -1.53 -4.41
CA GLU A 91 4.03 -2.31 -5.32
C GLU A 91 4.89 -3.34 -4.57
N SER A 92 5.20 -3.12 -3.30
CA SER A 92 5.94 -4.08 -2.47
C SER A 92 5.07 -5.25 -2.06
N VAL A 93 3.81 -4.99 -1.71
CA VAL A 93 2.81 -6.05 -1.51
C VAL A 93 2.62 -6.84 -2.81
N ARG A 94 2.32 -6.16 -3.93
CA ARG A 94 2.12 -6.81 -5.23
C ARG A 94 3.24 -7.79 -5.56
N ASP A 95 4.49 -7.37 -5.39
CA ASP A 95 5.59 -8.20 -5.84
C ASP A 95 5.92 -9.35 -4.89
N GLU A 96 5.63 -9.24 -3.60
CA GLU A 96 5.70 -10.39 -2.69
C GLU A 96 4.57 -11.39 -2.98
N ILE A 97 3.36 -10.91 -3.29
CA ILE A 97 2.27 -11.76 -3.79
C ILE A 97 2.67 -12.45 -5.10
N ARG A 98 3.22 -11.70 -6.05
CA ARG A 98 3.73 -12.26 -7.32
C ARG A 98 4.80 -13.32 -7.10
N ALA A 99 5.72 -13.10 -6.17
CA ALA A 99 6.75 -14.07 -5.84
C ALA A 99 6.16 -15.36 -5.24
N ALA A 100 5.14 -15.22 -4.37
CA ALA A 100 4.45 -16.35 -3.76
C ALA A 100 3.58 -17.14 -4.76
N VAL A 101 2.86 -16.44 -5.64
CA VAL A 101 2.08 -17.04 -6.73
C VAL A 101 3.01 -17.72 -7.74
N GLY A 102 4.18 -17.15 -8.02
CA GLY A 102 5.23 -17.77 -8.83
C GLY A 102 4.78 -18.05 -10.27
N GLY A 103 4.89 -19.31 -10.69
CA GLY A 103 4.59 -19.74 -12.07
C GLY A 103 3.12 -19.56 -12.49
N ASP A 104 2.21 -19.41 -11.54
CA ASP A 104 0.78 -19.20 -11.81
C ASP A 104 0.43 -17.72 -12.00
N TRP A 105 1.41 -16.81 -11.95
CA TRP A 105 1.18 -15.38 -12.16
C TRP A 105 0.86 -15.10 -13.63
N THR A 106 -0.40 -14.84 -13.91
CA THR A 106 -0.91 -14.62 -15.27
C THR A 106 -0.82 -13.15 -15.69
N PRO A 107 -0.91 -12.84 -16.99
CA PRO A 107 -1.07 -11.46 -17.46
C PRO A 107 -2.32 -10.76 -16.90
N ASP A 108 -3.40 -11.51 -16.65
CA ASP A 108 -4.63 -10.96 -16.07
C ASP A 108 -4.43 -10.52 -14.61
N LEU A 109 -3.67 -11.30 -13.83
CA LEU A 109 -3.24 -10.90 -12.48
C LEU A 109 -2.35 -9.66 -12.52
N ASP A 110 -1.40 -9.61 -13.45
CA ASP A 110 -0.51 -8.46 -13.62
C ASP A 110 -1.30 -7.17 -13.91
N ALA A 111 -2.27 -7.24 -14.84
CA ALA A 111 -3.13 -6.12 -15.19
C ALA A 111 -4.07 -5.71 -14.04
N ALA A 112 -4.67 -6.67 -13.32
CA ALA A 112 -5.53 -6.40 -12.19
C ALA A 112 -4.77 -5.68 -11.07
N TRP A 113 -3.56 -6.15 -10.75
CA TRP A 113 -2.70 -5.52 -9.75
C TRP A 113 -2.22 -4.13 -10.16
N ALA A 114 -1.82 -3.94 -11.43
CA ALA A 114 -1.46 -2.62 -11.94
C ALA A 114 -2.63 -1.63 -11.79
N SER A 115 -3.84 -2.03 -12.20
CA SER A 115 -5.04 -1.21 -12.08
C SER A 115 -5.38 -0.89 -10.61
N ARG A 116 -5.24 -1.86 -9.69
CA ARG A 116 -5.53 -1.65 -8.26
C ARG A 116 -4.54 -0.67 -7.62
N VAL A 117 -3.25 -0.83 -7.91
CA VAL A 117 -2.20 0.10 -7.42
C VAL A 117 -2.42 1.50 -7.97
N ASP A 118 -2.73 1.64 -9.26
CA ASP A 118 -2.96 2.94 -9.88
C ASP A 118 -4.18 3.66 -9.31
N ALA A 119 -5.29 2.95 -9.14
CA ALA A 119 -6.51 3.51 -8.54
C ALA A 119 -6.25 4.00 -7.11
N LEU A 120 -5.62 3.17 -6.26
CA LEU A 120 -5.33 3.56 -4.88
C LEU A 120 -4.33 4.72 -4.82
N ASP A 121 -3.23 4.68 -5.58
CA ASP A 121 -2.26 5.77 -5.60
C ASP A 121 -2.90 7.09 -6.01
N ALA A 122 -3.75 7.10 -7.05
CA ALA A 122 -4.49 8.29 -7.46
C ALA A 122 -5.38 8.82 -6.33
N ARG A 123 -6.17 7.94 -5.69
CA ARG A 123 -7.07 8.34 -4.60
C ARG A 123 -6.33 8.89 -3.38
N PHE A 124 -5.22 8.28 -2.98
CA PHE A 124 -4.38 8.79 -1.89
C PHE A 124 -3.80 10.16 -2.21
N ARG A 125 -3.44 10.44 -3.46
CA ARG A 125 -2.99 11.77 -3.90
C ARG A 125 -4.12 12.80 -3.90
N ASP A 126 -5.32 12.40 -4.34
CA ASP A 126 -6.49 13.29 -4.40
C ASP A 126 -6.96 13.75 -3.02
N VAL A 127 -6.95 12.83 -2.05
CA VAL A 127 -7.36 13.09 -0.66
C VAL A 127 -6.22 13.55 0.25
N ALA A 128 -4.98 13.61 -0.26
CA ALA A 128 -3.84 14.08 0.52
C ALA A 128 -4.03 15.55 0.93
N PRO A 129 -3.64 15.92 2.16
CA PRO A 129 -3.64 17.32 2.56
C PRO A 129 -2.71 18.10 1.63
N LYS A 130 -3.27 19.11 0.94
CA LYS A 130 -2.47 19.99 0.11
C LYS A 130 -1.43 20.70 0.99
N PRO A 131 -0.16 20.82 0.54
CA PRO A 131 0.81 21.62 1.28
C PRO A 131 0.21 23.01 1.49
N ALA A 132 0.27 23.49 2.74
CA ALA A 132 -0.18 24.84 3.03
C ALA A 132 0.57 25.77 2.07
N LEU A 133 -0.15 26.37 1.12
CA LEU A 133 0.39 27.46 0.31
C LEU A 133 0.99 28.41 1.34
N LEU A 134 2.31 28.61 1.30
CA LEU A 134 2.96 29.65 2.08
C LEU A 134 2.23 30.93 1.70
N ALA A 135 1.28 31.35 2.53
CA ALA A 135 0.57 32.59 2.36
C ALA A 135 1.68 33.64 2.41
N GLY A 136 2.02 34.16 1.23
CA GLY A 136 3.03 35.18 1.09
C GLY A 136 2.65 36.32 2.02
N ARG A 137 3.36 36.41 3.14
CA ARG A 137 3.43 37.63 3.93
C ARG A 137 4.29 38.58 3.10
N GLY A 138 3.64 39.26 2.16
CA GLY A 138 4.07 40.55 1.66
C GLY A 138 3.81 41.63 2.71
#